data_AF-A0A5R9MM66-F1
#
_entry.id   AF-A0A5R9MM66-F1
#
_cell.length_a   1.000
_cell.length_b   1.000
_cell.length_c   1.000
_cell.angle_alpha   90.00
_cell.angle_beta   90.00
_cell.angle_gamma   90.00
#
_symmetry.space_group_name_H-M   'P 1'
#
loop_
_entity.id
_entity.type
_entity.pdbx_description
1 polymer ?
#
loop_
_entity_poly.entity_id
_entity_poly.type
_entity_poly.pdbx_seq_one_letter_code
_entity_poly.pdbx_strand_id
1 'polypeptide(L)'
;TLRTALAMGADRAILIETDDAVEPLTVAKILKGVAEAEQPGLVITGKQAIDDDSNQTGQMLAALLGTAQATFASKIEIGDDKATVTREVDGGLQTIEIKLPAVVTTDLRLNEP
;
A
#
# COMPACT_ATOMS: atom_id res chain seq x y z
N THR A 1 8.35 3.99 -13.06
CA THR A 1 8.66 2.60 -13.49
C THR A 1 9.52 1.92 -12.43
N LEU A 2 9.74 0.60 -12.50
CA LEU A 2 10.61 -0.10 -11.52
C LEU A 2 12.03 0.48 -11.46
N ARG A 3 12.59 0.86 -12.62
CA ARG A 3 13.92 1.52 -12.68
C ARG A 3 13.94 2.87 -11.97
N THR A 4 12.87 3.65 -12.06
CA THR A 4 12.73 4.91 -11.30
C THR A 4 12.74 4.64 -9.80
N ALA A 5 11.97 3.64 -9.33
CA ALA A 5 11.93 3.31 -7.91
C ALA A 5 13.32 2.86 -7.38
N LEU A 6 14.03 2.04 -8.15
CA LEU A 6 15.42 1.66 -7.84
C LEU A 6 16.34 2.89 -7.78
N ALA A 7 16.23 3.81 -8.74
CA ALA A 7 17.03 5.03 -8.76
C ALA A 7 16.73 5.98 -7.58
N MET A 8 15.51 5.94 -7.04
CA MET A 8 15.11 6.70 -5.86
C MET A 8 15.54 6.05 -4.54
N GLY A 9 16.10 4.83 -4.57
CA GLY A 9 16.66 4.16 -3.39
C GLY A 9 15.98 2.85 -2.99
N ALA A 10 15.09 2.28 -3.80
CA ALA A 10 14.60 0.92 -3.55
C ALA A 10 15.74 -0.10 -3.73
N ASP A 11 15.85 -1.08 -2.82
CA ASP A 11 16.93 -2.07 -2.84
C ASP A 11 16.84 -3.07 -4.01
N ARG A 12 15.62 -3.47 -4.38
CA ARG A 12 15.35 -4.42 -5.46
C ARG A 12 13.96 -4.23 -6.05
N ALA A 13 13.72 -4.87 -7.19
CA ALA A 13 12.44 -4.82 -7.89
C ALA A 13 11.99 -6.22 -8.31
N ILE A 14 10.68 -6.44 -8.33
CA ILE A 14 10.03 -7.63 -8.87
C ILE A 14 9.10 -7.15 -9.99
N LEU A 15 9.26 -7.73 -11.18
CA LEU A 15 8.33 -7.55 -12.29
C LEU A 15 7.49 -8.82 -12.44
N ILE A 16 6.18 -8.65 -12.45
CA ILE A 16 5.23 -9.74 -12.68
C ILE A 16 4.55 -9.45 -14.01
N GLU A 17 4.81 -10.30 -14.99
CA GLU A 17 4.32 -10.16 -16.35
C GLU A 17 3.08 -11.05 -16.55
N THR A 18 2.08 -10.51 -17.23
CA THR A 18 0.89 -11.24 -17.66
C THR A 18 0.37 -10.60 -18.94
N ASP A 19 -0.18 -11.43 -19.82
CA ASP A 19 -0.87 -10.99 -21.03
C ASP A 19 -2.37 -10.71 -20.76
N ASP A 20 -2.86 -11.08 -19.58
CA ASP A 20 -4.25 -10.89 -19.17
C ASP A 20 -4.52 -9.44 -18.73
N ALA A 21 -5.77 -8.99 -18.90
CA ALA A 21 -6.22 -7.75 -18.31
C ALA A 21 -6.17 -7.84 -16.77
N VAL A 22 -5.60 -6.81 -16.13
CA VAL A 22 -5.40 -6.80 -14.68
C VAL A 22 -6.36 -5.82 -14.03
N GLU A 23 -7.29 -6.35 -13.26
CA GLU A 23 -8.22 -5.58 -12.42
C GLU A 23 -7.72 -5.53 -10.96
N PRO A 24 -8.21 -4.61 -10.10
CA PRO A 24 -7.74 -4.46 -8.72
C PRO A 24 -7.70 -5.75 -7.91
N LEU A 25 -8.68 -6.65 -8.09
CA LEU A 25 -8.72 -7.94 -7.40
C LEU A 25 -7.57 -8.86 -7.86
N THR A 26 -7.26 -8.87 -9.16
CA THR A 26 -6.14 -9.65 -9.71
C THR A 26 -4.81 -9.09 -9.20
N VAL A 27 -4.64 -7.76 -9.20
CA VAL A 27 -3.45 -7.12 -8.61
C VAL A 27 -3.31 -7.51 -7.13
N ALA A 28 -4.38 -7.43 -6.34
CA ALA A 28 -4.34 -7.76 -4.92
C ALA A 28 -3.98 -9.23 -4.67
N LYS A 29 -4.47 -10.17 -5.48
CA LYS A 29 -4.10 -11.59 -5.40
C LYS A 29 -2.63 -11.83 -5.77
N ILE A 30 -2.13 -11.15 -6.80
CA ILE A 30 -0.72 -11.21 -7.19
C ILE A 30 0.16 -10.68 -6.06
N LEU A 31 -0.15 -9.50 -5.54
CA LEU A 31 0.59 -8.89 -4.42
C LEU A 31 0.53 -9.71 -3.15
N LYS A 32 -0.58 -10.42 -2.88
CA LYS A 32 -0.68 -11.38 -1.78
C LYS A 32 0.37 -12.47 -1.92
N GLY A 33 0.53 -13.07 -3.11
CA GLY A 33 1.56 -14.08 -3.36
C GLY A 33 2.98 -13.56 -3.13
N VAL A 34 3.25 -12.32 -3.54
CA VAL A 34 4.54 -11.65 -3.25
C VAL A 34 4.71 -11.43 -1.75
N ALA A 35 3.70 -10.91 -1.06
CA ALA A 35 3.76 -10.65 0.37
C ALA A 35 3.94 -11.94 1.19
N GLU A 36 3.34 -13.06 0.78
CA GLU A 36 3.54 -14.37 1.42
C GLU A 36 4.97 -14.89 1.25
N ALA A 37 5.59 -14.64 0.09
CA ALA A 37 6.97 -15.05 -0.20
C ALA A 37 8.00 -14.15 0.51
N GLU A 38 7.76 -12.85 0.54
CA GLU A 38 8.71 -11.83 1.01
C GLU A 38 8.51 -11.43 2.48
N GLN A 39 7.35 -11.77 3.05
CA GLN A 39 6.97 -11.52 4.45
C GLN A 39 7.24 -10.07 4.92
N PRO A 40 6.76 -9.04 4.18
CA PRO A 40 7.03 -7.66 4.56
C PRO A 40 6.31 -7.30 5.87
N GLY A 41 6.99 -6.56 6.74
CA GLY A 41 6.38 -5.97 7.93
C GLY A 41 5.37 -4.84 7.61
N LEU A 42 5.48 -4.23 6.44
CA LEU A 42 4.60 -3.16 5.98
C LEU A 42 4.51 -3.18 4.45
N VAL A 43 3.30 -3.09 3.90
CA VAL A 43 3.08 -2.88 2.46
C VAL A 43 2.54 -1.47 2.25
N ILE A 44 3.18 -0.71 1.36
CA ILE A 44 2.75 0.64 0.98
C ILE A 44 2.27 0.63 -0.47
N THR A 45 1.07 1.14 -0.71
CA THR A 45 0.52 1.37 -2.05
C THR A 45 0.07 2.81 -2.22
N GLY A 46 -0.10 3.27 -3.47
CA GLY A 46 -0.87 4.50 -3.71
C GLY A 46 -2.34 4.32 -3.29
N LYS A 47 -3.03 5.43 -3.03
CA LYS A 47 -4.47 5.48 -2.77
C LYS A 47 -5.31 4.97 -3.95
N GLN A 48 -5.00 5.41 -5.17
CA GLN A 48 -5.69 5.02 -6.39
C GLN A 48 -4.72 5.12 -7.57
N ALA A 49 -4.93 4.28 -8.59
CA ALA A 49 -4.31 4.47 -9.88
C ALA A 49 -5.18 5.46 -10.69
N ILE A 50 -4.55 6.33 -11.47
CA ILE A 50 -5.23 7.43 -12.19
C ILE A 50 -5.91 6.98 -13.49
N ASP A 51 -5.65 5.74 -13.92
CA ASP A 51 -6.20 5.13 -15.13
C ASP A 51 -7.53 4.42 -14.85
N ASP A 52 -7.64 3.69 -13.74
CA ASP A 52 -8.86 2.98 -13.34
C ASP A 52 -9.70 3.70 -12.26
N ASP A 53 -9.13 4.70 -11.57
CA ASP A 53 -9.71 5.46 -10.44
C ASP A 53 -10.45 4.60 -9.39
N SER A 54 -10.01 3.34 -9.21
CA SER A 54 -10.80 2.35 -8.49
C SER A 54 -10.67 2.42 -6.98
N ASN A 55 -9.51 2.84 -6.46
CA ASN A 55 -9.25 2.95 -5.01
C ASN A 55 -9.60 1.65 -4.25
N GLN A 56 -9.06 0.51 -4.71
CA GLN A 56 -9.49 -0.82 -4.25
C GLN A 56 -8.34 -1.75 -3.87
N THR A 57 -7.24 -1.72 -4.63
CA THR A 57 -6.16 -2.72 -4.54
C THR A 57 -5.58 -2.86 -3.14
N GLY A 58 -5.27 -1.75 -2.47
CA GLY A 58 -4.69 -1.78 -1.11
C GLY A 58 -5.66 -2.36 -0.08
N GLN A 59 -6.93 -1.99 -0.13
CA GLN A 59 -7.96 -2.50 0.78
C GLN A 59 -8.23 -3.99 0.54
N MET A 60 -8.29 -4.42 -0.73
CA MET A 60 -8.44 -5.83 -1.09
C MET A 60 -7.24 -6.66 -0.62
N LEU A 61 -6.01 -6.15 -0.79
CA LEU A 61 -4.80 -6.82 -0.32
C LEU A 61 -4.81 -7.02 1.20
N ALA A 62 -5.17 -5.98 1.97
CA ALA A 62 -5.28 -6.09 3.42
C ALA A 62 -6.30 -7.15 3.85
N ALA A 63 -7.46 -7.19 3.18
CA ALA A 63 -8.49 -8.19 3.44
C ALA A 63 -8.01 -9.61 3.11
N LEU A 64 -7.29 -9.80 1.99
CA LEU A 64 -6.74 -11.09 1.56
C LEU A 64 -5.63 -11.60 2.47
N LEU A 65 -4.84 -10.71 3.07
CA LEU A 65 -3.79 -11.05 4.04
C LEU A 65 -4.32 -11.19 5.47
N GLY A 66 -5.54 -10.72 5.75
CA GLY A 66 -6.09 -10.69 7.11
C GLY A 66 -5.37 -9.70 8.03
N THR A 67 -4.77 -8.63 7.48
CA THR A 67 -3.97 -7.65 8.22
C THR A 67 -4.73 -6.35 8.45
N ALA A 68 -4.23 -5.51 9.36
CA ALA A 68 -4.74 -4.17 9.52
C ALA A 68 -4.49 -3.31 8.26
N GLN A 69 -5.29 -2.25 8.11
CA GLN A 69 -5.08 -1.26 7.04
C GLN A 69 -5.21 0.17 7.56
N ALA A 70 -4.48 1.09 6.93
CA ALA A 70 -4.72 2.54 7.05
C ALA A 70 -4.72 3.18 5.66
N THR A 71 -5.89 3.63 5.21
CA THR A 71 -6.02 4.25 3.88
C THR A 71 -5.85 5.76 3.94
N PHE A 72 -5.42 6.36 2.82
CA PHE A 72 -5.35 7.81 2.64
C PHE A 72 -4.39 8.48 3.64
N ALA A 73 -3.28 7.81 3.91
CA ALA A 73 -2.27 8.28 4.86
C ALA A 73 -1.63 9.58 4.38
N SER A 74 -1.67 10.61 5.22
CA SER A 74 -0.93 11.87 5.07
C SER A 74 0.23 12.00 6.07
N LYS A 75 0.32 11.12 7.07
CA LYS A 75 1.49 10.95 7.93
C LYS A 75 1.58 9.49 8.42
N ILE A 76 2.79 8.94 8.50
CA ILE A 76 3.06 7.59 9.02
C ILE A 76 4.21 7.67 10.03
N GLU A 77 3.99 7.15 11.23
CA GLU A 77 5.01 6.99 12.27
C GLU A 77 5.08 5.51 12.65
N ILE A 78 6.18 4.85 12.31
CA ILE A 78 6.40 3.41 12.52
C ILE A 78 7.08 3.21 13.89
N GLY A 79 6.47 2.37 14.73
CA GLY A 79 7.06 1.85 15.96
C GLY A 79 7.39 0.36 15.85
N ASP A 80 7.67 -0.29 16.98
CA ASP A 80 8.15 -1.68 17.01
C ASP A 80 7.10 -2.69 16.51
N ASP A 81 5.87 -2.66 17.03
CA ASP A 81 4.79 -3.61 16.72
C ASP A 81 3.55 -2.96 16.09
N LYS A 82 3.62 -1.65 15.87
CA LYS A 82 2.49 -0.82 15.47
C LYS A 82 2.93 0.39 14.65
N ALA A 83 1.98 0.97 13.93
CA ALA A 83 2.14 2.24 13.25
C ALA A 83 1.02 3.20 13.65
N THR A 84 1.37 4.46 13.89
CA THR A 84 0.43 5.56 14.06
C THR A 84 0.30 6.25 12.70
N VAL A 85 -0.92 6.28 12.16
CA VAL A 85 -1.20 6.81 10.83
C VAL A 85 -2.24 7.92 10.91
N THR A 86 -1.89 9.10 10.41
CA THR A 86 -2.85 10.19 10.18
C THR A 86 -3.40 10.07 8.77
N ARG A 87 -4.73 10.06 8.65
CA ARG A 87 -5.47 9.80 7.42
C ARG A 87 -6.33 11.01 7.06
N GLU A 88 -6.41 11.29 5.77
CA GLU A 88 -7.40 12.22 5.21
C GLU A 88 -8.78 11.56 5.20
N VAL A 89 -9.76 12.22 5.81
CA VAL A 89 -11.17 11.84 5.79
C VAL A 89 -12.02 13.07 5.44
N ASP A 90 -13.28 12.90 5.07
CA ASP A 90 -14.12 14.02 4.63
C ASP A 90 -14.23 15.17 5.64
N GLY A 91 -14.17 14.84 6.94
CA GLY A 91 -14.22 15.81 8.04
C GLY A 91 -12.87 16.40 8.48
N GLY A 92 -11.77 16.12 7.76
CA GLY A 92 -10.42 16.55 8.10
C GLY A 92 -9.46 15.38 8.33
N LEU A 93 -8.79 15.35 9.47
CA LEU A 93 -7.77 14.33 9.76
C LEU A 93 -8.25 13.35 10.84
N GLN A 94 -7.97 12.07 10.62
CA GLN A 94 -8.18 11.01 11.59
C GLN A 94 -6.85 10.31 11.87
N THR A 95 -6.42 10.29 13.13
CA THR A 95 -5.25 9.49 13.55
C THR A 95 -5.71 8.16 14.12
N ILE A 96 -5.14 7.07 13.60
CA ILE A 96 -5.40 5.70 14.05
C ILE A 96 -4.08 4.99 14.38
N GLU A 97 -4.16 3.98 15.24
CA GLU A 97 -3.07 3.06 15.51
C GLU A 97 -3.41 1.70 14.89
N ILE A 98 -2.48 1.12 14.14
CA ILE A 98 -2.61 -0.19 13.51
C ILE A 98 -1.48 -1.11 13.94
N LYS A 99 -1.78 -2.39 14.15
CA LYS A 99 -0.77 -3.42 14.45
C LYS A 99 -0.04 -3.83 13.17
N LEU A 100 1.28 -4.03 13.24
CA LEU A 100 2.08 -4.59 12.16
C LEU A 100 2.05 -6.14 12.22
N PRO A 101 2.05 -6.86 11.08
CA PRO A 101 2.12 -6.33 9.71
C PRO A 101 0.81 -5.69 9.23
N ALA A 102 0.93 -4.70 8.33
CA ALA A 102 -0.21 -3.94 7.82
C ALA A 102 -0.03 -3.47 6.36
N VAL A 103 -1.14 -3.02 5.77
CA VAL A 103 -1.17 -2.35 4.45
C VAL A 103 -1.55 -0.89 4.62
N VAL A 104 -0.78 0.02 4.02
CA VAL A 104 -1.04 1.46 4.05
C VAL A 104 -1.21 2.00 2.63
N THR A 105 -2.27 2.77 2.40
CA THR A 105 -2.44 3.49 1.13
C THR A 105 -2.15 4.97 1.33
N THR A 106 -1.31 5.55 0.46
CA THR A 106 -0.78 6.91 0.65
C THR A 106 -1.62 7.94 -0.11
N ASP A 107 -1.98 9.03 0.55
CA ASP A 107 -2.53 10.22 -0.11
C ASP A 107 -1.39 11.08 -0.69
N LEU A 108 -1.73 11.97 -1.62
CA LEU A 108 -0.79 12.92 -2.22
C LEU A 108 -0.09 13.81 -1.20
N ARG A 109 -0.71 14.04 -0.03
CA ARG A 109 -0.17 14.89 1.03
C ARG A 109 0.89 14.23 1.90
N LEU A 110 1.21 12.94 1.68
CA LEU A 110 2.13 12.22 2.56
C LEU A 110 3.55 12.78 2.53
N ASN A 111 4.09 13.11 1.35
CA ASN A 111 5.45 13.60 1.17
C ASN A 111 5.64 14.31 -0.17
N GLU A 112 6.84 14.86 -0.36
CA GLU A 112 7.37 15.28 -1.66
C GLU A 112 8.38 14.20 -2.12
N PRO A 113 8.11 13.47 -3.22
CA PRO A 113 8.97 12.38 -3.72
C PRO A 113 10.33 12.82 -4.28
#